data_AF-A0A1I7UUI9-F1
#
_entry.id   AF-A0A1I7UUI9-F1
#
_cell.length_a   1.000
_cell.length_b   1.000
_cell.length_c   1.000
_cell.angle_alpha   90.00
_cell.angle_beta   90.00
_cell.angle_gamma   90.00
#
_symmetry.space_group_name_H-M   'P 1'
#
loop_
_entity.id
_entity.type
_entity.pdbx_description
1 polymer ?
#
loop_
_entity_poly.entity_id
_entity_poly.type
_entity_poly.pdbx_seq_one_letter_code
_entity_poly.pdbx_strand_id
1 'polypeptide(L)'
;MKFLILLLLVAVATITAKPQHPFAQMFRKGNQLADDCKDIGTNCQNWARNGFCTNCNWTCAQRRHYCDRTCGFCHPDYVCNETCPTFVPRKSEFLTKEEIKQLDQ
;
A
#
# COMPACT_ATOMS: atom_id res chain seq x y z
N MET A 1 -15.79 56.34 18.70
CA MET A 1 -15.80 56.49 17.21
C MET A 1 -14.75 55.60 16.54
N LYS A 2 -13.43 55.79 16.76
CA LYS A 2 -12.35 54.97 16.14
C LYS A 2 -12.42 53.46 16.48
N PHE A 3 -12.75 53.13 17.73
CA PHE A 3 -12.86 51.74 18.19
C PHE A 3 -14.05 50.96 17.60
N LEU A 4 -15.16 51.66 17.27
CA LEU A 4 -16.33 51.04 16.63
C LEU A 4 -16.03 50.62 15.18
N ILE A 5 -15.23 51.42 14.47
CA ILE A 5 -14.78 51.12 13.10
C ILE A 5 -13.85 49.89 13.10
N LEU A 6 -12.97 49.77 14.09
CA LEU A 6 -12.09 48.60 14.25
C LEU A 6 -12.90 47.32 14.54
N LEU A 7 -13.92 47.39 15.38
CA LEU A 7 -14.77 46.23 15.69
C LEU A 7 -15.57 45.73 14.48
N LEU A 8 -16.07 46.65 13.64
CA LEU A 8 -16.76 46.29 12.40
C LEU A 8 -15.84 45.59 11.39
N LEU A 9 -14.59 46.03 11.25
CA LEU A 9 -13.63 45.39 10.33
C LEU A 9 -13.24 43.98 10.79
N VAL A 10 -13.10 43.76 12.10
CA VAL A 10 -12.79 42.43 12.65
C VAL A 10 -13.95 41.46 12.47
N ALA A 11 -15.20 41.93 12.63
CA ALA A 11 -16.39 41.10 12.43
C ALA A 11 -16.58 40.63 10.97
N VAL A 12 -16.17 41.43 9.98
CA VAL A 12 -16.27 41.06 8.55
C VAL A 12 -15.25 39.98 8.18
N ALA A 13 -14.09 39.94 8.82
CA ALA A 13 -13.02 38.99 8.50
C ALA A 13 -13.27 37.55 9.01
N THR A 14 -14.16 37.36 9.99
CA THR A 14 -14.42 36.02 10.56
C THR A 14 -15.46 35.20 9.81
N ILE A 15 -16.20 35.77 8.85
CA ILE A 15 -17.35 35.10 8.21
C ILE A 15 -16.93 34.29 6.96
N THR A 16 -15.69 34.42 6.48
CA THR A 16 -15.24 33.79 5.20
C THR A 16 -14.21 32.67 5.37
N ALA A 17 -14.06 32.10 6.57
CA ALA A 17 -13.25 30.89 6.76
C ALA A 17 -13.95 29.68 6.10
N LYS A 18 -13.54 29.36 4.87
CA LYS A 18 -13.96 28.17 4.12
C LYS A 18 -13.67 26.93 4.98
N PRO A 19 -14.67 26.06 5.28
CA PRO A 19 -14.43 24.86 6.06
C PRO A 19 -13.45 23.96 5.31
N GLN A 20 -12.21 23.92 5.76
CA GLN A 20 -11.20 23.00 5.27
C GLN A 20 -11.56 21.64 5.87
N HIS A 21 -12.37 20.85 5.16
CA HIS A 21 -12.67 19.48 5.58
C HIS A 21 -11.36 18.67 5.55
N PRO A 22 -10.78 18.25 6.70
CA PRO A 22 -9.54 17.48 6.72
C PRO A 22 -9.68 16.11 6.00
N PHE A 23 -10.92 15.66 5.79
CA PHE A 23 -11.24 14.41 5.11
C PHE A 23 -11.04 14.44 3.58
N ALA A 24 -11.10 15.61 2.93
CA ALA A 24 -10.86 15.68 1.47
C ALA A 24 -9.39 15.38 1.10
N GLN A 25 -8.47 15.55 2.05
CA GLN A 25 -7.04 15.29 1.85
C GLN A 25 -6.72 13.78 1.81
N MET A 26 -7.47 12.95 2.54
CA MET A 26 -7.23 11.51 2.58
C MET A 26 -7.53 10.82 1.25
N PHE A 27 -8.66 11.15 0.62
CA PHE A 27 -9.01 10.60 -0.70
C PHE A 27 -8.03 11.02 -1.80
N ARG A 28 -7.46 12.24 -1.70
CA ARG A 28 -6.44 12.71 -2.64
C ARG A 28 -5.15 11.90 -2.55
N LYS A 29 -4.72 11.50 -1.35
CA LYS A 29 -3.51 10.70 -1.14
C LYS A 29 -3.69 9.26 -1.66
N GLY A 30 -4.87 8.67 -1.47
CA GLY A 30 -5.18 7.34 -2.01
C GLY A 30 -5.13 7.30 -3.55
N ASN A 31 -5.74 8.28 -4.21
CA ASN A 31 -5.74 8.35 -5.67
C ASN A 31 -4.33 8.61 -6.24
N GLN A 32 -3.50 9.42 -5.59
CA GLN A 32 -2.12 9.61 -6.04
C GLN A 32 -1.24 8.37 -5.86
N LEU A 33 -1.44 7.59 -4.80
CA LEU A 33 -0.74 6.32 -4.61
C LEU A 33 -1.13 5.30 -5.70
N ALA A 34 -2.39 5.31 -6.12
CA ALA A 34 -2.90 4.47 -7.19
C ALA A 34 -2.43 4.93 -8.59
N ASP A 35 -2.20 6.22 -8.81
CA ASP A 35 -1.65 6.74 -10.07
C ASP A 35 -0.15 6.44 -10.23
N ASP A 36 0.59 6.41 -9.11
CA ASP A 36 2.01 6.04 -9.08
C ASP A 36 2.23 4.50 -9.10
N CYS A 37 1.16 3.73 -8.86
CA CYS A 37 1.13 2.28 -8.93
C CYS A 37 1.30 1.79 -10.37
N LYS A 38 2.52 1.46 -10.76
CA LYS A 38 2.81 0.87 -12.07
C LYS A 38 3.99 -0.08 -12.03
N ASP A 39 3.98 -1.00 -12.98
CA ASP A 39 5.15 -1.80 -13.29
C ASP A 39 6.08 -0.97 -14.18
N ILE A 40 7.34 -0.81 -13.77
CA ILE A 40 8.40 -0.27 -14.63
C ILE A 40 9.35 -1.37 -15.12
N GLY A 41 9.29 -2.54 -14.48
CA GLY A 41 10.05 -3.71 -14.87
C GLY A 41 9.58 -4.24 -16.23
N THR A 42 10.53 -4.61 -17.08
CA THR A 42 10.25 -5.06 -18.45
C THR A 42 9.52 -6.39 -18.53
N ASN A 43 9.54 -7.19 -17.45
CA ASN A 43 9.01 -8.55 -17.48
C ASN A 43 8.34 -8.98 -16.16
N CYS A 44 7.63 -8.04 -15.50
CA CYS A 44 7.06 -8.27 -14.18
C CYS A 44 6.15 -9.50 -14.08
N GLN A 45 5.35 -9.81 -15.11
CA GLN A 45 4.50 -11.01 -15.10
C GLN A 45 5.32 -12.30 -14.98
N ASN A 46 6.40 -12.44 -15.76
CA ASN A 46 7.23 -13.64 -15.68
C ASN A 46 8.06 -13.67 -14.39
N TRP A 47 8.57 -12.53 -13.93
CA TRP A 47 9.28 -12.46 -12.66
C TRP A 47 8.38 -12.82 -11.48
N ALA A 48 7.14 -12.33 -11.46
CA ALA A 48 6.15 -12.69 -10.45
C ALA A 48 5.83 -14.19 -10.45
N ARG A 49 5.62 -14.79 -11.63
CA ARG A 49 5.47 -16.26 -11.77
C ARG A 49 6.67 -17.03 -11.22
N ASN A 50 7.88 -16.47 -11.34
CA ASN A 50 9.12 -17.03 -10.83
C ASN A 50 9.45 -16.60 -9.38
N GLY A 51 8.48 -16.05 -8.65
CA GLY A 51 8.62 -15.75 -7.22
C GLY A 51 9.25 -14.41 -6.87
N PHE A 52 9.44 -13.49 -7.83
CA PHE A 52 10.05 -12.17 -7.57
C PHE A 52 9.36 -11.40 -6.45
N CYS A 53 8.03 -11.41 -6.38
CA CYS A 53 7.27 -10.65 -5.39
C CYS A 53 7.53 -11.11 -3.95
N THR A 54 8.00 -12.33 -3.74
CA THR A 54 8.32 -12.91 -2.42
C THR A 54 9.81 -13.22 -2.26
N ASN A 55 10.63 -12.96 -3.29
CA ASN A 55 12.05 -13.29 -3.29
C ASN A 55 12.84 -12.34 -2.38
N CYS A 56 13.45 -12.92 -1.36
CA CYS A 56 14.23 -12.25 -0.33
C CYS A 56 15.59 -11.73 -0.81
N ASN A 57 16.09 -12.20 -1.96
CA ASN A 57 17.29 -11.66 -2.60
C ASN A 57 17.04 -10.24 -3.13
N TRP A 58 15.77 -9.85 -3.27
CA TRP A 58 15.36 -8.50 -3.60
C TRP A 58 14.74 -7.84 -2.38
N THR A 59 15.31 -6.71 -1.97
CA THR A 59 14.71 -5.86 -0.93
C THR A 59 13.27 -5.53 -1.30
N CYS A 60 12.39 -5.30 -0.32
CA CYS A 60 11.04 -4.86 -0.68
C CYS A 60 11.06 -3.60 -1.54
N ALA A 61 11.94 -2.65 -1.23
CA ALA A 61 12.10 -1.43 -2.02
C ALA A 61 12.34 -1.73 -3.51
N GLN A 62 13.18 -2.72 -3.83
CA GLN A 62 13.41 -3.15 -5.21
C GLN A 62 12.18 -3.84 -5.82
N ARG A 63 11.51 -4.72 -5.06
CA ARG A 63 10.32 -5.42 -5.54
C ARG A 63 9.19 -4.45 -5.87
N ARG A 64 8.96 -3.46 -5.01
CA ARG A 64 8.04 -2.33 -5.25
C ARG A 64 8.48 -1.47 -6.41
N HIS A 65 9.75 -1.08 -6.44
CA HIS A 65 10.27 -0.23 -7.51
C HIS A 65 9.99 -0.81 -8.88
N TYR A 66 10.25 -2.11 -9.10
CA TYR A 66 10.09 -2.72 -10.42
C TYR A 66 8.66 -3.13 -10.75
N CYS A 67 7.96 -3.80 -9.82
CA CYS A 67 6.73 -4.52 -10.14
C CYS A 67 5.60 -4.24 -9.13
N ASP A 68 5.44 -2.98 -8.75
CA ASP A 68 4.50 -2.54 -7.72
C ASP A 68 3.07 -3.07 -7.97
N ARG A 69 2.58 -2.90 -9.20
CA ARG A 69 1.23 -3.30 -9.59
C ARG A 69 1.10 -4.82 -9.73
N THR A 70 2.03 -5.46 -10.44
CA THR A 70 2.00 -6.91 -10.66
C THR A 70 2.10 -7.68 -9.35
N CYS A 71 2.88 -7.17 -8.38
CA CYS A 71 3.01 -7.78 -7.07
C CYS A 71 1.90 -7.37 -6.08
N GLY A 72 0.99 -6.46 -6.46
CA GLY A 72 -0.14 -6.04 -5.62
C GLY A 72 0.24 -5.13 -4.45
N PHE A 73 1.36 -4.41 -4.56
CA PHE A 73 1.94 -3.61 -3.48
C PHE A 73 1.36 -2.20 -3.37
N CYS A 74 0.50 -1.81 -4.30
CA CYS A 74 -0.08 -0.49 -4.43
C CYS A 74 -1.10 -0.12 -3.34
N HIS A 75 -1.40 -1.05 -2.44
CA HIS A 75 -2.24 -0.74 -1.31
C HIS A 75 -1.44 0.06 -0.28
N PRO A 76 -1.93 1.21 0.23
CA PRO A 76 -1.22 1.99 1.24
C PRO A 76 -0.94 1.18 2.51
N ASP A 77 -1.80 0.20 2.81
CA ASP A 77 -1.66 -0.69 3.96
C ASP A 77 -0.83 -1.94 3.67
N TYR A 78 -0.32 -2.11 2.45
CA TYR A 78 0.57 -3.22 2.15
C TYR A 78 1.90 -3.00 2.88
N VAL A 79 2.13 -3.80 3.92
CA VAL A 79 3.41 -3.86 4.63
C VAL A 79 4.21 -5.01 4.06
N CYS A 80 5.26 -4.68 3.31
CA CYS A 80 6.26 -5.66 2.97
C CYS A 80 6.93 -6.20 4.21
N ASN A 81 6.99 -7.52 4.29
CA ASN A 81 7.87 -8.16 5.24
C ASN A 81 9.30 -8.17 4.67
N GLU A 82 10.21 -7.41 5.30
CA GLU A 82 11.66 -7.47 5.03
C GLU A 82 12.31 -8.68 5.73
N THR A 83 11.72 -9.12 6.85
CA THR A 83 12.07 -10.38 7.49
C THR A 83 11.47 -11.52 6.71
N CYS A 84 12.26 -12.06 5.79
CA CYS A 84 11.98 -13.40 5.32
C CYS A 84 12.14 -14.37 6.49
N PRO A 85 11.09 -15.11 6.88
CA PRO A 85 11.32 -16.25 7.74
C PRO A 85 12.31 -17.14 6.99
N THR A 86 13.49 -17.34 7.55
CA THR A 86 14.44 -18.38 7.13
C THR A 86 13.89 -19.76 7.47
N PHE A 87 12.58 -19.95 7.38
CA PHE A 87 12.06 -21.24 7.02
C PHE A 87 12.52 -21.43 5.58
N VAL A 88 13.60 -22.22 5.44
CA VAL A 88 13.67 -23.21 4.36
C VAL A 88 12.22 -23.61 4.10
N PRO A 89 11.71 -23.59 2.85
CA PRO A 89 10.45 -24.25 2.59
C PRO A 89 10.63 -25.62 3.23
N ARG A 90 9.96 -25.87 4.37
CA ARG A 90 9.80 -27.22 4.87
C ARG A 90 9.05 -27.77 3.69
N LYS A 91 9.80 -28.49 2.84
CA LYS A 91 9.31 -29.27 1.71
C LYS A 91 7.96 -29.70 2.19
N SER A 92 6.88 -29.15 1.64
CA SER A 92 5.53 -29.47 2.09
C SER A 92 5.58 -30.97 2.18
N GLU A 93 5.58 -31.50 3.40
CA GLU A 93 5.77 -32.91 3.63
C GLU A 93 4.55 -33.45 2.92
N PHE A 94 4.81 -34.00 1.73
CA PHE A 94 3.78 -34.24 0.75
C PHE A 94 2.94 -35.28 1.44
N LEU A 95 1.79 -34.86 2.01
CA LEU A 95 0.98 -35.73 2.84
C LEU A 95 0.86 -37.02 2.06
N THR A 96 1.29 -38.12 2.68
CA THR A 96 1.28 -39.38 1.96
C THR A 96 -0.18 -39.67 1.60
N LYS A 97 -0.41 -40.44 0.54
CA LYS A 97 -1.77 -40.69 0.02
C LYS A 97 -2.69 -41.29 1.10
N GLU A 98 -2.09 -41.90 2.10
CA GLU A 98 -2.70 -42.48 3.29
C GLU A 98 -3.21 -41.41 4.27
N GLU A 99 -2.46 -40.32 4.50
CA GLU A 99 -2.88 -39.22 5.38
C GLU A 99 -4.03 -38.41 4.77
N ILE A 100 -4.07 -38.27 3.44
CA ILE A 100 -5.18 -37.62 2.72
C ILE A 100 -6.48 -38.44 2.88
N LYS A 101 -6.38 -39.78 2.89
CA LYS A 101 -7.56 -40.66 3.07
C LYS A 101 -8.18 -40.58 4.47
N GLN A 102 -7.44 -40.12 5.48
CA GLN A 102 -7.95 -39.99 6.85
C GLN A 102 -8.73 -38.69 7.08
N LEU A 103 -8.68 -37.74 6.15
CA LEU A 103 -9.43 -36.47 6.24
C LEU A 103 -10.86 -36.57 5.68
N ASP A 104 -11.13 -37.59 4.85
CA ASP A 104 -12.46 -37.87 4.29
C ASP A 104 -13.29 -38.85 5.17
N GLN A 105 -12.83 -39.13 6.40
CA GLN A 105 -13.55 -39.92 7.41
C GLN A 105 -14.14 -39.04 8.50
#